data_AF-N1PDS4-F1
#
_entry.id   AF-N1PDS4-F1
#
_cell.length_a   1.000
_cell.length_b   1.000
_cell.length_c   1.000
_cell.angle_alpha   90.00
_cell.angle_beta   90.00
_cell.angle_gamma   90.00
#
_symmetry.space_group_name_H-M   'P 1'
#
loop_
_entity.id
_entity.type
_entity.pdbx_description
1 polymer ?
#
loop_
_entity_poly.entity_id
_entity_poly.type
_entity_poly.pdbx_seq_one_letter_code
_entity_poly.pdbx_strand_id
1 'polypeptide(L)'
;MSNLGHNLLEWLTEKVENLQGWVPPQMVSIKNFAHLQKHVGDSKAFPEVFTFASLPTATGHVYVFLCFLLLWQCLLDVSVAFPQLNIDAAAVAVEAERCADDWCRTIPYISMPEHGFAGAIASTAPLHFASTWFKQEEMSPRFQWCNNVRDYLEQHGPLELNLRRPILTWWMLPGRLRLTDTPDA
;
A
#
# COMPACT_ATOMS: atom_id res chain seq x y z
N MET A 1 -14.39 25.21 -21.25
CA MET A 1 -13.22 24.99 -20.38
C MET A 1 -13.01 23.49 -20.31
N SER A 2 -11.79 22.99 -20.58
CA SER A 2 -11.55 21.55 -20.62
C SER A 2 -11.79 20.92 -19.25
N ASN A 3 -12.61 19.87 -19.20
CA ASN A 3 -12.92 19.11 -17.98
C ASN A 3 -11.76 18.17 -17.60
N LEU A 4 -10.51 18.65 -17.67
CA LEU A 4 -9.30 17.84 -17.59
C LEU A 4 -9.19 17.11 -16.24
N GLY A 5 -9.50 17.78 -15.13
CA GLY A 5 -9.47 17.19 -13.80
C GLY A 5 -10.46 16.02 -13.65
N HIS A 6 -11.69 16.21 -14.12
CA HIS A 6 -12.71 15.16 -14.12
C HIS A 6 -12.33 13.97 -15.01
N ASN A 7 -11.89 14.23 -16.25
CA ASN A 7 -11.47 13.17 -17.17
C ASN A 7 -10.29 12.36 -16.62
N LEU A 8 -9.36 13.02 -15.91
CA LEU A 8 -8.23 12.35 -15.27
C LEU A 8 -8.67 11.48 -14.10
N LEU A 9 -9.59 11.98 -13.27
CA LEU A 9 -10.19 11.22 -12.17
C LEU A 9 -10.92 9.98 -12.70
N GLU A 10 -11.82 10.14 -13.67
CA GLU A 10 -12.54 9.03 -14.29
C GLU A 10 -11.60 7.99 -14.88
N TRP A 11 -10.60 8.43 -15.65
CA TRP A 11 -9.61 7.53 -16.23
C TRP A 11 -8.83 6.76 -15.16
N LEU A 12 -8.41 7.43 -14.08
CA LEU A 12 -7.63 6.79 -13.04
C LEU A 12 -8.49 5.77 -12.26
N THR A 13 -9.72 6.12 -11.91
CA THR A 13 -10.68 5.20 -11.27
C THR A 13 -10.93 3.97 -12.14
N GLU A 14 -11.15 4.15 -13.44
CA GLU A 14 -11.30 3.04 -14.39
C GLU A 14 -10.06 2.13 -14.42
N LYS A 15 -8.84 2.70 -14.34
CA LYS A 15 -7.62 1.89 -14.26
C LYS A 15 -7.47 1.15 -12.94
N VAL A 16 -7.91 1.74 -11.82
CA VAL A 16 -7.93 1.03 -10.53
C VAL A 16 -8.85 -0.18 -10.61
N GLU A 17 -10.09 -0.01 -11.09
CA GLU A 17 -11.08 -1.08 -11.18
C GLU A 17 -10.60 -2.22 -12.09
N ASN A 18 -10.04 -1.89 -13.26
CA ASN A 18 -9.49 -2.88 -14.18
C ASN A 18 -8.32 -3.68 -13.57
N LEU A 19 -7.42 -3.02 -12.83
CA LEU A 19 -6.27 -3.68 -12.23
C LEU A 19 -6.63 -4.46 -10.96
N GLN A 20 -7.65 -4.03 -10.22
CA GLN A 20 -8.23 -4.79 -9.09
C GLN A 20 -8.72 -6.17 -9.53
N GLY A 21 -9.31 -6.26 -10.73
CA GLY A 21 -9.75 -7.54 -11.30
C GLY A 21 -8.60 -8.48 -11.69
N TRP A 22 -7.39 -7.97 -11.92
CA TRP A 22 -6.24 -8.79 -12.34
C TRP A 22 -5.64 -9.59 -11.18
N VAL A 23 -5.75 -9.07 -9.96
CA VAL A 23 -5.18 -9.68 -8.76
C VAL A 23 -6.23 -9.68 -7.63
N PRO A 24 -7.27 -10.52 -7.73
CA PRO A 24 -8.34 -10.51 -6.74
C PRO A 24 -7.84 -11.11 -5.42
N PRO A 25 -7.70 -10.33 -4.34
CA PRO A 25 -7.48 -10.91 -3.03
C PRO A 25 -8.75 -11.64 -2.56
N GLN A 26 -8.58 -12.62 -1.68
CA GLN A 26 -9.70 -13.15 -0.90
C GLN A 26 -9.71 -12.46 0.47
N MET A 27 -10.88 -12.01 0.92
CA MET A 27 -11.02 -11.49 2.29
C MET A 27 -11.17 -12.64 3.28
N VAL A 28 -10.40 -12.57 4.37
CA VAL A 28 -10.47 -13.49 5.50
C VAL A 28 -10.36 -12.72 6.81
N SER A 29 -10.71 -13.34 7.93
CA SER A 29 -10.50 -12.72 9.24
C SER A 29 -9.02 -12.59 9.58
N ILE A 30 -8.63 -11.45 10.18
CA ILE A 30 -7.26 -11.24 10.70
C ILE A 30 -6.86 -12.30 11.74
N LYS A 31 -7.83 -12.96 12.38
CA LYS A 31 -7.60 -14.06 13.34
C LYS A 31 -6.87 -15.26 12.71
N ASN A 32 -6.89 -15.38 11.38
CA ASN A 32 -6.14 -16.42 10.67
C ASN A 32 -4.62 -16.14 10.67
N PHE A 33 -4.18 -14.96 11.09
CA PHE A 33 -2.79 -14.52 11.12
C PHE A 33 -2.30 -14.33 12.56
N ALA A 34 -2.14 -15.46 13.27
CA ALA A 34 -1.79 -15.49 14.70
C ALA A 34 -0.46 -14.78 15.02
N HIS A 35 0.50 -14.77 14.08
CA HIS A 35 1.80 -14.10 14.23
C HIS A 35 1.64 -12.59 14.45
N LEU A 36 0.70 -11.99 13.73
CA LEU A 36 0.43 -10.57 13.81
C LEU A 36 -0.56 -10.23 14.93
N GLN A 37 -1.60 -11.06 15.12
CA GLN A 37 -2.69 -10.80 16.06
C GLN A 37 -2.22 -10.51 17.49
N LYS A 38 -1.17 -11.21 17.95
CA LYS A 38 -0.58 -10.99 19.28
C LYS A 38 -0.07 -9.56 19.50
N HIS A 39 0.34 -8.88 18.43
CA HIS A 39 1.00 -7.58 18.47
C HIS A 39 0.08 -6.44 18.05
N VAL A 40 -0.82 -6.67 17.09
CA VAL A 40 -1.81 -5.67 16.68
C VAL A 40 -3.08 -5.67 17.54
N GLY A 41 -3.24 -6.68 18.41
CA GLY A 41 -4.40 -6.85 19.27
C GLY A 41 -5.65 -7.29 18.51
N ASP A 42 -6.82 -7.18 19.16
CA ASP A 42 -8.12 -7.33 18.50
C ASP A 42 -8.37 -6.08 17.65
N SER A 43 -7.73 -6.05 16.48
CA SER A 43 -7.69 -4.91 15.58
C SER A 43 -9.09 -4.58 15.09
N LYS A 44 -9.76 -3.64 15.77
CA LYS A 44 -10.98 -3.00 15.27
C LYS A 44 -10.74 -2.22 13.98
N ALA A 45 -9.49 -1.86 13.68
CA ALA A 45 -9.12 -1.11 12.48
C ALA A 45 -9.27 -1.95 11.20
N PHE A 46 -8.83 -3.22 11.25
CA PHE A 46 -8.86 -4.14 10.11
C PHE A 46 -9.25 -5.55 10.57
N PRO A 47 -10.56 -5.82 10.78
CA PRO A 47 -11.04 -7.13 11.20
C PRO A 47 -10.94 -8.18 10.09
N GLU A 48 -11.02 -7.72 8.84
CA GLU A 48 -10.86 -8.51 7.62
C GLU A 48 -9.64 -8.02 6.85
N VAL A 49 -8.90 -8.98 6.29
CA VAL A 49 -7.61 -8.77 5.64
C VAL A 49 -7.52 -9.67 4.42
N PHE A 50 -6.56 -9.41 3.55
CA PHE A 50 -6.42 -10.13 2.29
C PHE A 50 -5.54 -11.38 2.43
N THR A 51 -5.94 -12.44 1.75
CA THR A 51 -5.09 -13.57 1.38
C THR A 51 -4.91 -13.60 -0.13
N PHE A 52 -3.79 -14.17 -0.56
CA PHE A 52 -3.43 -14.29 -1.96
C PHE A 52 -3.04 -15.74 -2.29
N ALA A 53 -3.13 -16.08 -3.57
CA ALA A 53 -2.71 -17.41 -4.05
C ALA A 53 -1.20 -17.63 -3.93
N SER A 54 -0.40 -16.56 -3.98
CA SER A 54 1.06 -16.63 -3.89
C SER A 54 1.67 -15.29 -3.45
N LEU A 55 2.91 -15.32 -2.96
CA LEU A 55 3.68 -14.12 -2.66
C LEU A 55 3.83 -13.19 -3.87
N PRO A 56 4.19 -13.66 -5.10
CA PRO A 56 4.21 -12.80 -6.28
C PRO A 56 2.88 -12.08 -6.55
N THR A 57 1.75 -12.75 -6.33
CA THR A 57 0.41 -12.16 -6.47
C THR A 57 0.21 -11.04 -5.45
N ALA A 58 0.51 -11.30 -4.17
CA ALA A 58 0.44 -10.29 -3.13
C ALA A 58 1.36 -9.09 -3.41
N THR A 59 2.60 -9.34 -3.82
CA THR A 59 3.56 -8.31 -4.21
C THR A 59 3.06 -7.49 -5.41
N GLY A 60 2.43 -8.12 -6.40
CA GLY A 60 1.80 -7.41 -7.51
C GLY A 60 0.69 -6.46 -7.05
N HIS A 61 -0.18 -6.93 -6.15
CA HIS A 61 -1.22 -6.11 -5.52
C HIS A 61 -0.60 -4.92 -4.79
N VAL A 62 0.42 -5.16 -3.96
CA VAL A 62 1.24 -4.13 -3.32
C VAL A 62 1.67 -3.07 -4.35
N TYR A 63 2.34 -3.44 -5.43
CA TYR A 63 2.82 -2.44 -6.40
C TYR A 63 1.73 -1.57 -7.00
N VAL A 64 0.65 -2.21 -7.45
CA VAL A 64 -0.46 -1.54 -8.11
C VAL A 64 -1.04 -0.47 -7.17
N PHE A 65 -1.34 -0.85 -5.94
CA PHE A 65 -1.92 0.08 -4.98
C PHE A 65 -0.93 1.12 -4.45
N LEU A 66 0.40 0.88 -4.55
CA LEU A 66 1.41 1.91 -4.24
C LEU A 66 1.34 3.03 -5.23
N CYS A 67 1.38 2.65 -6.50
CA CYS A 67 1.32 3.58 -7.60
C CYS A 67 0.03 4.39 -7.52
N PHE A 68 -1.11 3.73 -7.25
CA PHE A 68 -2.37 4.44 -7.10
C PHE A 68 -2.39 5.38 -5.90
N LEU A 69 -1.96 4.95 -4.71
CA LEU A 69 -1.90 5.84 -3.54
C LEU A 69 -1.06 7.09 -3.83
N LEU A 70 0.12 6.92 -4.43
CA LEU A 70 1.00 8.04 -4.78
C LEU A 70 0.38 8.93 -5.86
N LEU A 71 -0.32 8.36 -6.85
CA LEU A 71 -1.04 9.13 -7.87
C LEU A 71 -2.19 9.94 -7.26
N TRP A 72 -2.96 9.36 -6.34
CA TRP A 72 -4.04 10.05 -5.63
C TRP A 72 -3.50 11.18 -4.76
N GLN A 73 -2.42 10.95 -4.01
CA GLN A 73 -1.75 12.00 -3.23
C GLN A 73 -1.25 13.13 -4.14
N CYS A 74 -0.65 12.80 -5.29
CA CYS A 74 -0.23 13.80 -6.27
C CYS A 74 -1.43 14.60 -6.83
N LEU A 75 -2.56 13.95 -7.07
CA LEU A 75 -3.78 14.64 -7.52
C LEU A 75 -4.34 15.59 -6.46
N LEU A 76 -4.24 15.25 -5.17
CA LEU A 76 -4.60 16.18 -4.08
C LEU A 76 -3.68 17.39 -4.10
N ASP A 77 -2.37 17.19 -4.17
CA ASP A 77 -1.40 18.30 -4.23
C ASP A 77 -1.67 19.22 -5.43
N VAL A 78 -1.96 18.63 -6.59
CA VAL A 78 -2.34 19.37 -7.81
C VAL A 78 -3.66 20.11 -7.64
N SER A 79 -4.66 19.52 -6.98
CA SER A 79 -5.96 20.17 -6.73
C SER A 79 -5.82 21.42 -5.86
N VAL A 80 -4.91 21.37 -4.89
CA VAL A 80 -4.59 22.50 -4.00
C VAL A 80 -3.76 23.56 -4.73
N ALA A 81 -2.75 23.15 -5.49
CA ALA A 81 -1.87 24.06 -6.22
C ALA A 81 -2.54 24.73 -7.43
N PHE A 82 -3.51 24.06 -8.06
CA PHE A 82 -4.18 24.51 -9.29
C PHE A 82 -5.71 24.35 -9.19
N PRO A 83 -6.40 25.16 -8.36
CA PRO A 83 -7.85 25.04 -8.15
C PRO A 83 -8.69 25.15 -9.42
N GLN A 84 -8.20 25.86 -10.44
CA GLN A 84 -8.87 26.03 -11.74
C GLN A 84 -9.06 24.71 -12.52
N LEU A 85 -8.37 23.63 -12.13
CA LEU A 85 -8.53 22.31 -12.76
C LEU A 85 -9.81 21.59 -12.32
N ASN A 86 -10.51 22.10 -11.29
CA ASN A 86 -11.76 21.54 -10.75
C ASN A 86 -11.65 20.03 -10.43
N ILE A 87 -10.53 19.62 -9.84
CA ILE A 87 -10.35 18.25 -9.34
C ILE A 87 -11.18 18.11 -8.05
N ASP A 88 -12.02 17.07 -7.99
CA ASP A 88 -12.79 16.77 -6.78
C ASP A 88 -11.86 16.16 -5.71
N ALA A 89 -11.32 17.04 -4.86
CA ALA A 89 -10.41 16.65 -3.79
C ALA A 89 -11.04 15.65 -2.80
N ALA A 90 -12.36 15.72 -2.57
CA ALA A 90 -13.04 14.79 -1.69
C ALA A 90 -13.10 13.38 -2.30
N ALA A 91 -13.45 13.27 -3.59
CA ALA A 91 -13.41 12.00 -4.30
C ALA A 91 -11.99 11.40 -4.34
N VAL A 92 -10.98 12.22 -4.61
CA VAL A 92 -9.58 11.77 -4.59
C VAL A 92 -9.15 11.29 -3.20
N ALA A 93 -9.54 11.99 -2.12
CA ALA A 93 -9.22 11.58 -0.76
C ALA A 93 -9.85 10.24 -0.38
N VAL A 94 -11.10 9.98 -0.80
CA VAL A 94 -11.75 8.67 -0.62
C VAL A 94 -10.96 7.56 -1.31
N GLU A 95 -10.47 7.81 -2.52
CA GLU A 95 -9.67 6.84 -3.27
C GLU A 95 -8.29 6.59 -2.67
N ALA A 96 -7.64 7.64 -2.14
CA ALA A 96 -6.40 7.52 -1.40
C ALA A 96 -6.59 6.70 -0.10
N GLU A 97 -7.66 6.96 0.66
CA GLU A 97 -8.01 6.16 1.84
C GLU A 97 -8.25 4.70 1.48
N ARG A 98 -9.04 4.44 0.42
CA ARG A 98 -9.30 3.07 -0.06
C ARG A 98 -8.01 2.33 -0.35
N CYS A 99 -7.08 2.97 -1.06
CA CYS A 99 -5.77 2.39 -1.33
C CYS A 99 -5.03 2.10 -0.02
N ALA A 100 -4.95 3.07 0.91
CA ALA A 100 -4.28 2.89 2.19
C ALA A 100 -4.89 1.76 3.04
N ASP A 101 -6.20 1.55 2.99
CA ASP A 101 -6.89 0.45 3.65
C ASP A 101 -6.54 -0.90 3.02
N ASP A 102 -6.64 -1.02 1.69
CA ASP A 102 -6.32 -2.26 0.94
C ASP A 102 -4.87 -2.70 1.19
N TRP A 103 -4.00 -1.73 1.36
CA TRP A 103 -2.62 -1.95 1.77
C TRP A 103 -2.47 -2.57 3.14
N CYS A 104 -3.08 -1.94 4.16
CA CYS A 104 -3.05 -2.47 5.51
C CYS A 104 -3.64 -3.88 5.56
N ARG A 105 -4.67 -4.14 4.76
CA ARG A 105 -5.26 -5.48 4.62
C ARG A 105 -4.32 -6.49 3.94
N THR A 106 -3.36 -6.07 3.14
CA THR A 106 -2.36 -6.95 2.49
C THR A 106 -1.26 -7.40 3.44
N ILE A 107 -0.91 -6.58 4.44
CA ILE A 107 0.27 -6.80 5.29
C ILE A 107 0.26 -8.14 6.04
N PRO A 108 -0.84 -8.60 6.66
CA PRO A 108 -0.86 -9.88 7.36
C PRO A 108 -0.38 -11.05 6.51
N TYR A 109 -0.74 -11.08 5.23
CA TYR A 109 -0.27 -12.10 4.30
C TYR A 109 1.19 -11.91 3.92
N ILE A 110 1.61 -10.72 3.48
CA ILE A 110 3.00 -10.54 3.04
C ILE A 110 3.99 -10.69 4.20
N SER A 111 3.60 -10.36 5.43
CA SER A 111 4.42 -10.48 6.64
C SER A 111 4.46 -11.89 7.25
N MET A 112 3.86 -12.90 6.60
CA MET A 112 3.93 -14.27 7.11
C MET A 112 5.40 -14.75 7.22
N PRO A 113 5.75 -15.50 8.28
CA PRO A 113 7.13 -15.95 8.51
C PRO A 113 7.76 -16.70 7.33
N GLU A 114 6.97 -17.49 6.59
CA GLU A 114 7.46 -18.23 5.40
C GLU A 114 7.92 -17.34 4.25
N HIS A 115 7.48 -16.08 4.19
CA HIS A 115 7.95 -15.11 3.18
C HIS A 115 9.29 -14.47 3.58
N GLY A 116 9.73 -14.69 4.82
CA GLY A 116 10.99 -14.22 5.37
C GLY A 116 11.22 -12.73 5.12
N PHE A 117 12.42 -12.42 4.61
CA PHE A 117 12.87 -11.04 4.44
C PHE A 117 12.09 -10.25 3.39
N ALA A 118 11.67 -10.91 2.31
CA ALA A 118 10.95 -10.25 1.21
C ALA A 118 9.62 -9.65 1.71
N GLY A 119 8.92 -10.38 2.57
CA GLY A 119 7.66 -9.94 3.17
C GLY A 119 7.78 -8.69 4.04
N ALA A 120 8.78 -8.68 4.93
CA ALA A 120 9.05 -7.54 5.81
C ALA A 120 9.38 -6.27 5.03
N ILE A 121 10.24 -6.38 4.00
CA ILE A 121 10.59 -5.23 3.18
C ILE A 121 9.40 -4.73 2.38
N ALA A 122 8.64 -5.62 1.75
CA ALA A 122 7.50 -5.24 0.93
C ALA A 122 6.44 -4.46 1.74
N SER A 123 6.45 -4.61 3.07
CA SER A 123 5.57 -3.88 4.00
C SER A 123 6.06 -2.46 4.34
N THR A 124 7.34 -2.14 4.14
CA THR A 124 8.00 -0.90 4.61
C THR A 124 7.37 0.39 4.06
N ALA A 125 7.49 0.62 2.75
CA ALA A 125 6.98 1.81 2.08
C ALA A 125 5.45 1.94 2.21
N PRO A 126 4.67 0.87 2.02
CA PRO A 126 3.21 0.94 2.21
C PRO A 126 2.81 1.35 3.63
N LEU A 127 3.43 0.76 4.66
CA LEU A 127 3.19 1.16 6.05
C LEU A 127 3.55 2.62 6.29
N HIS A 128 4.65 3.09 5.70
CA HIS A 128 5.05 4.50 5.81
C HIS A 128 3.96 5.41 5.22
N PHE A 129 3.59 5.21 3.95
CA PHE A 129 2.61 6.06 3.27
C PHE A 129 1.20 5.98 3.89
N ALA A 130 0.71 4.78 4.20
CA ALA A 130 -0.58 4.60 4.86
C ALA A 130 -0.60 5.24 6.26
N SER A 131 0.46 5.06 7.06
CA SER A 131 0.51 5.69 8.39
C SER A 131 0.57 7.21 8.33
N THR A 132 1.27 7.78 7.34
CA THR A 132 1.32 9.23 7.13
C THR A 132 -0.07 9.76 6.75
N TRP A 133 -0.76 9.07 5.84
CA TRP A 133 -2.14 9.38 5.45
C TRP A 133 -3.09 9.36 6.65
N PHE A 134 -3.15 8.24 7.39
CA PHE A 134 -4.04 8.11 8.55
C PHE A 134 -3.72 9.11 9.68
N LYS A 135 -2.47 9.55 9.78
CA LYS A 135 -2.10 10.61 10.73
C LYS A 135 -2.62 11.98 10.28
N GLN A 136 -2.55 12.28 8.99
CA GLN A 136 -3.03 13.54 8.41
C GLN A 136 -4.56 13.64 8.53
N GLU A 137 -5.27 12.56 8.23
CA GLU A 137 -6.74 12.47 8.30
C GLU A 137 -7.28 12.12 9.70
N GLU A 138 -6.45 12.24 10.74
CA GLU A 138 -6.82 12.01 12.16
C GLU A 138 -7.45 10.62 12.47
N MET A 139 -7.16 9.61 11.64
CA MET A 139 -7.70 8.25 11.72
C MET A 139 -6.96 7.39 12.77
N SER A 140 -7.10 7.78 14.03
CA SER A 140 -6.32 7.24 15.15
C SER A 140 -6.25 5.69 15.23
N PRO A 141 -7.34 4.92 15.05
CA PRO A 141 -7.26 3.45 15.13
C PRO A 141 -6.38 2.83 14.04
N ARG A 142 -6.49 3.31 12.79
CA ARG A 142 -5.71 2.81 11.66
C ARG A 142 -4.25 3.25 11.74
N PHE A 143 -4.00 4.46 12.20
CA PHE A 143 -2.66 4.95 12.48
C PHE A 143 -1.96 4.10 13.56
N GLN A 144 -2.63 3.83 14.68
CA GLN A 144 -2.08 2.98 15.74
C GLN A 144 -1.81 1.56 15.24
N TRP A 145 -2.71 1.01 14.42
CA TRP A 145 -2.51 -0.29 13.79
C TRP A 145 -1.22 -0.31 12.97
N CYS A 146 -0.97 0.69 12.12
CA CYS A 146 0.25 0.77 11.32
C CYS A 146 1.51 0.81 12.19
N ASN A 147 1.48 1.54 13.31
CA ASN A 147 2.60 1.60 14.24
C ASN A 147 2.84 0.25 14.93
N ASN A 148 1.79 -0.44 15.39
CA ASN A 148 1.92 -1.75 16.02
C ASN A 148 2.50 -2.80 15.06
N VAL A 149 2.07 -2.79 13.80
CA VAL A 149 2.62 -3.65 12.75
C VAL A 149 4.09 -3.32 12.50
N ARG A 150 4.43 -2.02 12.44
CA ARG A 150 5.81 -1.57 12.28
C ARG A 150 6.69 -2.09 13.41
N ASP A 151 6.30 -1.86 14.65
CA ASP A 151 7.04 -2.29 15.83
C ASP A 151 7.21 -3.83 15.84
N TYR A 152 6.18 -4.57 15.44
CA TYR A 152 6.26 -6.03 15.28
C TYR A 152 7.33 -6.44 14.25
N LEU A 153 7.29 -5.85 13.06
CA LEU A 153 8.21 -6.16 11.97
C LEU A 153 9.65 -5.71 12.29
N GLU A 154 9.85 -4.63 13.04
CA GLU A 154 11.18 -4.20 13.51
C GLU A 154 11.76 -5.19 14.55
N GLN A 155 10.92 -5.75 15.42
CA GLN A 155 11.35 -6.68 16.47
C GLN A 155 11.56 -8.12 15.98
N HIS A 156 10.77 -8.56 14.99
CA HIS A 156 10.72 -9.95 14.54
C HIS A 156 11.18 -10.13 13.09
N GLY A 157 11.48 -9.04 12.40
CA GLY A 157 12.01 -9.08 11.04
C GLY A 157 13.42 -9.67 11.01
N PRO A 158 13.83 -10.27 9.88
CA PRO A 158 15.13 -10.92 9.76
C PRO A 158 16.32 -9.95 9.67
N LEU A 159 16.08 -8.63 9.65
CA LEU A 159 17.10 -7.58 9.67
C LEU A 159 16.68 -6.44 10.60
N GLU A 160 17.67 -5.74 11.16
CA GLU A 160 17.47 -4.44 11.81
C GLU A 160 17.06 -3.40 10.76
N LEU A 161 15.76 -3.35 10.44
CA LEU A 161 15.19 -2.36 9.55
C LEU A 161 14.64 -1.20 10.37
N ASN A 162 14.92 0.04 9.93
CA ASN A 162 14.18 1.19 10.41
C ASN A 162 12.97 1.41 9.51
N LEU A 163 11.85 0.78 9.88
CA LEU A 163 10.60 0.80 9.11
C LEU A 163 9.84 2.12 9.23
N ARG A 164 10.37 3.08 10.02
CA ARG A 164 9.85 4.45 10.07
C ARG A 164 10.26 5.25 8.83
N ARG A 165 11.28 4.80 8.11
CA ARG A 165 11.69 5.34 6.81
C ARG A 165 11.17 4.45 5.69
N PRO A 166 10.63 5.01 4.60
CA PRO A 166 10.20 4.20 3.47
C PRO A 166 11.45 3.57 2.82
N ILE A 167 11.44 2.25 2.64
CA ILE A 167 12.44 1.54 1.86
C ILE A 167 11.77 1.12 0.56
N LEU A 168 12.18 1.73 -0.56
CA LEU A 168 11.79 1.29 -1.89
C LEU A 168 12.89 0.34 -2.38
N THR A 169 12.62 -0.98 -2.42
CA THR A 169 13.61 -1.92 -2.98
C THR A 169 13.36 -2.19 -4.44
N TRP A 170 14.44 -2.14 -5.22
CA TRP A 170 14.45 -2.15 -6.68
C TRP A 170 14.25 -3.55 -7.28
N TRP A 171 14.59 -4.63 -6.56
CA TRP A 171 14.42 -6.03 -7.01
C TRP A 171 12.98 -6.51 -7.05
N MET A 172 12.06 -5.69 -6.56
CA MET A 172 10.64 -5.97 -6.59
C MET A 172 9.96 -5.45 -7.88
N LEU A 173 10.73 -4.81 -8.78
CA LEU A 173 10.30 -4.54 -10.16
C LEU A 173 10.57 -5.78 -11.02
N PRO A 174 9.61 -6.25 -11.85
CA PRO A 174 9.83 -7.39 -12.74
C PRO A 174 11.05 -7.14 -13.62
N GLY A 175 11.93 -8.15 -13.73
CA GLY A 175 13.30 -8.05 -14.24
C GLY A 175 13.51 -7.51 -15.67
N ARG A 176 12.47 -7.03 -16.36
CA ARG A 176 12.57 -6.33 -17.65
C ARG A 176 13.05 -4.88 -17.56
N LEU A 177 13.19 -4.32 -16.36
CA LEU A 177 13.85 -3.02 -16.11
C LEU A 177 15.30 -3.16 -15.64
N ARG A 178 15.95 -4.31 -15.87
CA ARG A 178 17.42 -4.34 -15.87
C ARG A 178 17.87 -3.58 -17.10
N LEU A 179 18.09 -2.27 -16.94
CA LEU A 179 18.86 -1.48 -17.88
C LEU A 179 20.21 -2.18 -18.04
N THR A 180 20.31 -2.92 -19.13
CA THR A 180 21.54 -3.40 -19.77
C THR A 180 22.65 -3.80 -18.80
N ASP A 181 22.81 -5.12 -18.64
CA ASP A 181 24.15 -5.67 -18.65
C ASP A 181 24.80 -5.17 -19.96
N THR A 182 25.49 -4.03 -19.92
CA THR A 182 26.53 -3.73 -20.90
C THR A 182 27.66 -4.71 -20.60
N PRO A 183 27.93 -5.69 -21.48
CA PRO A 183 29.18 -6.41 -21.39
C PRO A 183 30.29 -5.39 -21.68
N ASP A 184 31.33 -5.41 -20.86
CA ASP A 184 32.54 -4.63 -21.08
C ASP A 184 33.00 -4.73 -22.54
N ALA A 185 33.15 -3.58 -23.18
CA ALA A 185 33.89 -3.38 -24.43
C ALA A 185 34.80 -2.15 -24.26
#